data_AF-A0A7S2DUM6-F1
#
_entry.id   AF-A0A7S2DUM6-F1
#
_cell.length_a   1.000
_cell.length_b   1.000
_cell.length_c   1.000
_cell.angle_alpha   90.00
_cell.angle_beta   90.00
_cell.angle_gamma   90.00
#
_symmetry.space_group_name_H-M   'P 1'
#
loop_
_entity.id
_entity.type
_entity.pdbx_description
1 polymer ?
#
loop_
_entity_poly.entity_id
_entity_poly.type
_entity_poly.pdbx_seq_one_letter_code
_entity_poly.pdbx_strand_id
1 'polypeptide(L)'
;MGRTLLGHSEDHGEFHGPVFYVCLILAFFLGAVLHRWAERTWPQRGATRVAPLLGAASVICEVCLLLLCESPQLKDIRWQVVLYSPLFGVVCTASADGRLGSPTLLVTGHVVNLSKVVVNWPFKAPTYNERNNAVMSGIIVVCTVLGAFVATAAFKLNDHSAVGLFLPVSPLLVFLLWCHDHLSRARSLVKMCQKAVRAKQQAGEQGTGGTQAESSEPTASPGDSSVEESESELVGEEQEENQDQVPVQRDLEQGVERQGHDSCQTG
;
A
#
# COMPACT_ATOMS: atom_id res chain seq x y z
N MET A 1 15.70 18.83 -13.37
CA MET A 1 14.94 17.75 -14.04
C MET A 1 14.09 18.20 -15.24
N GLY A 2 13.94 19.51 -15.54
CA GLY A 2 13.15 19.99 -16.70
C GLY A 2 13.90 20.21 -18.02
N ARG A 3 15.19 19.88 -18.12
CA ARG A 3 16.02 20.10 -19.32
C ARG A 3 16.27 18.84 -20.16
N THR A 4 15.93 17.66 -19.65
CA THR A 4 16.04 16.38 -20.37
C THR A 4 14.77 15.98 -21.11
N LEU A 5 13.64 16.69 -20.92
CA LEU A 5 12.42 16.48 -21.73
C LEU A 5 12.46 17.20 -23.08
N LEU A 6 13.41 18.11 -23.29
CA LEU A 6 13.65 18.82 -24.56
C LEU A 6 15.12 18.74 -25.00
N GLY A 7 15.88 17.83 -24.40
CA GLY A 7 17.32 17.69 -24.61
C GLY A 7 17.63 16.93 -25.90
N HIS A 8 17.84 17.69 -26.97
CA HIS A 8 18.48 17.25 -28.21
C HIS A 8 19.87 16.70 -27.86
N SER A 9 20.03 15.37 -27.85
CA SER A 9 21.34 14.73 -27.85
C SER A 9 21.68 14.48 -29.31
N GLU A 10 22.60 15.28 -29.86
CA GLU A 10 22.91 15.31 -31.29
C GLU A 10 23.52 14.02 -31.85
N ASP A 11 23.94 13.06 -31.02
CA ASP A 11 24.62 11.86 -31.56
C ASP A 11 23.82 10.55 -31.54
N HIS A 12 22.76 10.37 -30.75
CA HIS A 12 21.84 9.23 -30.86
C HIS A 12 20.46 9.54 -30.23
N GLY A 13 19.95 10.75 -30.50
CA GLY A 13 18.68 11.26 -30.01
C GLY A 13 17.45 10.60 -30.63
N GLU A 14 17.26 9.29 -30.44
CA GLU A 14 15.97 8.67 -30.67
C GLU A 14 15.00 9.09 -29.57
N PHE A 15 14.42 10.29 -29.73
CA PHE A 15 13.20 10.67 -29.06
C PHE A 15 12.24 9.47 -29.15
N HIS A 16 11.86 8.94 -27.99
CA HIS A 16 10.89 7.87 -27.96
C HIS A 16 9.61 8.41 -28.61
N GLY A 17 9.18 7.77 -29.69
CA GLY A 17 8.01 8.23 -30.43
C GLY A 17 6.78 8.28 -29.51
N PRO A 18 5.80 9.16 -29.79
CA PRO A 18 4.58 9.26 -28.98
C PRO A 18 3.87 7.90 -28.84
N VAL A 19 3.97 7.04 -29.85
CA VAL A 19 3.45 5.67 -29.85
C VAL A 19 4.00 4.84 -28.68
N PHE A 20 5.30 4.94 -28.39
CA PHE A 20 5.93 4.22 -27.28
C PHE A 20 5.29 4.58 -25.94
N TYR A 21 5.13 5.88 -25.67
CA TYR A 21 4.53 6.35 -24.43
C TYR A 21 3.05 5.95 -24.32
N VAL A 22 2.30 6.01 -25.42
CA VAL A 22 0.91 5.55 -25.45
C VAL A 22 0.84 4.05 -25.10
N CYS A 23 1.67 3.21 -25.72
CA CYS A 23 1.75 1.79 -25.38
C CYS A 23 2.12 1.55 -23.92
N LEU A 24 3.10 2.29 -23.40
CA LEU A 24 3.54 2.20 -22.00
C LEU A 24 2.42 2.52 -21.02
N ILE A 25 1.68 3.61 -21.28
CA ILE A 25 0.55 4.08 -20.47
C ILE A 25 -0.60 3.07 -20.54
N LEU A 26 -0.96 2.59 -21.73
CA LEU A 26 -2.02 1.59 -21.90
C LEU A 26 -1.67 0.27 -21.20
N ALA A 27 -0.42 -0.19 -21.31
CA ALA A 27 0.06 -1.39 -20.62
C ALA A 27 0.02 -1.20 -19.10
N PHE A 28 0.41 -0.03 -18.58
CA PHE A 28 0.30 0.30 -17.16
C PHE A 28 -1.15 0.24 -16.68
N PHE A 29 -2.07 0.89 -17.42
CA PHE A 29 -3.49 0.89 -17.10
C PHE A 29 -4.11 -0.50 -17.17
N LEU A 30 -3.69 -1.34 -18.12
CA LEU A 30 -4.13 -2.73 -18.21
C LEU A 30 -3.81 -3.48 -16.90
N GLY A 31 -2.60 -3.31 -16.37
CA GLY A 31 -2.21 -3.86 -15.07
C GLY A 31 -3.12 -3.41 -13.93
N ALA A 32 -3.40 -2.11 -13.86
CA ALA A 32 -4.28 -1.53 -12.85
C ALA A 32 -5.72 -2.09 -12.94
N VAL A 33 -6.26 -2.18 -14.16
CA VAL A 33 -7.59 -2.74 -14.43
C VAL A 33 -7.66 -4.22 -14.04
N LEU A 34 -6.65 -5.02 -14.41
CA LEU A 34 -6.57 -6.43 -14.03
C LEU A 34 -6.54 -6.62 -12.52
N HIS A 35 -5.78 -5.79 -11.80
CA HIS A 35 -5.77 -5.81 -10.35
C HIS A 35 -7.15 -5.48 -9.77
N ARG A 36 -7.79 -4.38 -10.20
CA ARG A 36 -9.12 -3.99 -9.73
C ARG A 36 -10.17 -5.05 -10.00
N TRP A 37 -10.12 -5.66 -11.19
CA TRP A 37 -11.02 -6.73 -11.56
C TRP A 37 -10.82 -7.95 -10.66
N ALA A 38 -9.57 -8.36 -10.44
CA ALA A 38 -9.26 -9.49 -9.55
C ALA A 38 -9.64 -9.20 -8.09
N GLU A 39 -9.47 -7.98 -7.61
CA GLU A 39 -9.87 -7.59 -6.26
C GLU A 39 -11.40 -7.59 -6.08
N ARG A 40 -12.15 -7.23 -7.14
CA ARG A 40 -13.61 -7.36 -7.14
C ARG A 40 -14.08 -8.81 -7.06
N THR A 41 -13.34 -9.74 -7.67
CA THR A 41 -13.66 -11.18 -7.64
C THR A 41 -13.13 -11.87 -6.38
N TRP A 42 -11.96 -11.46 -5.88
CA TRP A 42 -11.29 -12.03 -4.72
C TRP A 42 -10.77 -10.91 -3.80
N PRO A 43 -11.61 -10.43 -2.88
CA PRO A 43 -11.22 -9.40 -1.92
C PRO A 43 -9.95 -9.82 -1.16
N GLN A 44 -9.01 -8.90 -1.03
CA GLN A 44 -7.71 -9.01 -0.35
C GLN A 44 -6.74 -10.03 -0.97
N ARG A 45 -6.99 -10.49 -2.19
CA ARG A 45 -6.13 -11.49 -2.88
C ARG A 45 -5.90 -11.18 -4.35
N GLY A 46 -6.32 -10.01 -4.83
CA GLY A 46 -6.20 -9.62 -6.24
C GLY A 46 -4.76 -9.68 -6.74
N ALA A 47 -3.83 -9.07 -6.00
CA ALA A 47 -2.41 -9.04 -6.35
C ALA A 47 -1.77 -10.44 -6.40
N THR A 48 -2.00 -11.30 -5.39
CA THR A 48 -1.44 -12.67 -5.35
C THR A 48 -1.90 -13.54 -6.52
N ARG A 49 -3.08 -13.28 -7.10
CA ARG A 49 -3.60 -14.05 -8.23
C ARG A 49 -3.10 -13.53 -9.57
N VAL A 50 -3.07 -12.20 -9.74
CA VAL A 50 -2.70 -11.56 -11.02
C VAL A 50 -1.18 -11.48 -11.19
N ALA A 51 -0.44 -11.19 -10.12
CA ALA A 51 1.00 -10.97 -10.20
C ALA A 51 1.78 -12.17 -10.73
N PRO A 52 1.55 -13.43 -10.28
CA PRO A 52 2.27 -14.57 -10.82
C PRO A 52 2.00 -14.80 -12.31
N LEU A 53 0.78 -14.52 -12.78
CA LEU A 53 0.43 -14.65 -14.20
C LEU A 53 1.17 -13.63 -15.06
N LEU A 54 1.13 -12.34 -14.67
CA LEU A 54 1.87 -11.29 -15.37
C LEU A 54 3.39 -11.49 -15.26
N GLY A 55 3.87 -11.91 -14.09
CA GLY A 55 5.27 -12.22 -13.85
C GLY A 55 5.76 -13.38 -14.71
N ALA A 56 5.03 -14.50 -14.75
CA ALA A 56 5.34 -15.62 -15.61
C ALA A 56 5.33 -15.22 -17.10
N ALA A 57 4.33 -14.44 -17.54
CA ALA A 57 4.28 -13.93 -18.90
C ALA A 57 5.51 -13.06 -19.23
N SER A 58 5.91 -12.15 -18.33
CA SER A 58 7.10 -11.31 -18.52
C SER A 58 8.39 -12.13 -18.60
N VAL A 59 8.57 -13.14 -17.75
CA VAL A 59 9.73 -14.05 -17.79
C VAL A 59 9.76 -14.86 -19.08
N ILE A 60 8.62 -15.43 -19.49
CA ILE A 60 8.52 -16.18 -20.75
C ILE A 60 8.87 -15.28 -21.93
N CYS A 61 8.32 -14.07 -21.98
CA CYS A 61 8.64 -13.11 -23.03
C CYS A 61 10.13 -12.72 -23.04
N GLU A 62 10.75 -12.50 -21.87
CA GLU A 62 12.18 -12.19 -21.81
C GLU A 62 13.05 -13.37 -22.25
N VAL A 63 12.72 -14.60 -21.83
CA VAL A 63 13.41 -15.82 -22.27
C VAL A 63 13.24 -16.03 -23.78
N CYS A 64 12.04 -15.79 -24.33
CA CYS A 64 11.81 -15.83 -25.77
C CYS A 64 12.64 -14.77 -26.51
N LEU A 65 12.71 -13.54 -26.00
CA LEU A 65 13.55 -12.48 -26.58
C LEU A 65 15.04 -12.83 -26.52
N LEU A 66 15.49 -13.48 -25.44
CA LEU A 66 16.87 -13.95 -25.27
C LEU A 66 17.22 -15.07 -26.24
N LEU A 67 16.32 -16.04 -26.44
CA LEU A 67 16.60 -17.26 -27.20
C LEU A 67 16.27 -17.14 -28.69
N LEU A 68 15.18 -16.45 -29.05
CA LEU A 68 14.65 -16.45 -30.42
C LEU A 68 15.05 -15.21 -31.21
N CYS A 69 15.51 -14.16 -30.53
CA CYS A 69 15.73 -12.88 -31.15
C CYS A 69 17.22 -12.64 -31.39
N GLU A 70 17.69 -12.97 -32.59
CA GLU A 70 19.07 -12.66 -32.99
C GLU A 70 19.24 -11.18 -33.41
N SER A 71 18.14 -10.54 -33.85
CA SER A 71 18.18 -9.15 -34.32
C SER A 71 18.45 -8.16 -33.17
N PRO A 72 19.49 -7.30 -33.30
CA PRO A 72 19.82 -6.29 -32.28
C PRO A 72 18.74 -5.22 -32.13
N GLN A 73 17.90 -5.00 -33.14
CA GLN A 73 16.83 -3.98 -33.12
C GLN A 73 15.67 -4.38 -32.20
N LEU A 74 15.41 -5.67 -32.04
CA LEU A 74 14.34 -6.19 -31.17
C LEU A 74 14.80 -6.38 -29.72
N LYS A 75 16.12 -6.29 -29.46
CA LYS A 75 16.73 -6.29 -28.12
C LYS A 75 16.64 -4.93 -27.43
N ASP A 76 15.86 -4.02 -27.99
CA ASP A 76 15.72 -2.70 -27.44
C ASP A 76 15.03 -2.73 -26.07
N ILE A 77 15.76 -2.23 -25.07
CA ILE A 77 15.32 -2.13 -23.68
C ILE A 77 13.98 -1.40 -23.58
N ARG A 78 13.68 -0.48 -24.50
CA ARG A 78 12.42 0.28 -24.54
C ARG A 78 11.21 -0.64 -24.47
N TRP A 79 11.11 -1.63 -25.37
CA TRP A 79 9.94 -2.52 -25.42
C TRP A 79 9.86 -3.47 -24.22
N GLN A 80 10.98 -3.78 -23.58
CA GLN A 80 10.98 -4.51 -22.32
C GLN A 80 10.26 -3.68 -21.24
N VAL A 81 10.53 -2.38 -21.14
CA VAL A 81 9.82 -1.51 -20.16
C VAL A 81 8.30 -1.58 -20.34
N VAL A 82 7.82 -1.61 -21.59
CA VAL A 82 6.38 -1.76 -21.90
C VAL A 82 5.84 -3.12 -21.42
N LEU A 83 6.61 -4.19 -21.60
CA LEU A 83 6.25 -5.54 -21.12
C LEU A 83 6.12 -5.62 -19.59
N TYR A 84 6.97 -4.91 -18.83
CA TYR A 84 6.91 -4.86 -17.36
C TYR A 84 5.85 -3.88 -16.83
N SER A 85 5.45 -2.89 -17.63
CA SER A 85 4.52 -1.83 -17.25
C SER A 85 3.22 -2.32 -16.58
N PRO A 86 2.53 -3.38 -17.07
CA PRO A 86 1.34 -3.91 -16.41
C PRO A 86 1.63 -4.39 -14.98
N LEU A 87 2.78 -5.01 -14.74
CA LEU A 87 3.14 -5.51 -13.41
C LEU A 87 3.33 -4.33 -12.45
N PHE A 88 3.95 -3.23 -12.91
CA PHE A 88 4.01 -1.98 -12.15
C PHE A 88 2.63 -1.35 -11.92
N GLY A 89 1.71 -1.44 -12.88
CA GLY A 89 0.32 -1.02 -12.72
C GLY A 89 -0.40 -1.77 -11.60
N VAL A 90 -0.19 -3.09 -11.50
CA VAL A 90 -0.68 -3.92 -10.39
C VAL A 90 -0.08 -3.48 -9.07
N VAL A 91 1.25 -3.32 -8.99
CA VAL A 91 1.93 -2.86 -7.75
C VAL A 91 1.39 -1.51 -7.29
N CYS A 92 1.29 -0.56 -8.21
CA CYS A 92 0.79 0.78 -7.93
C CYS A 92 -0.64 0.72 -7.40
N THR A 93 -1.53 -0.02 -8.07
CA THR A 93 -2.93 -0.12 -7.65
C THR A 93 -3.09 -0.86 -6.31
N ALA A 94 -2.39 -1.98 -6.13
CA ALA A 94 -2.39 -2.74 -4.88
C ALA A 94 -1.91 -1.91 -3.69
N SER A 95 -0.91 -1.06 -3.92
CA SER A 95 -0.41 -0.13 -2.91
C SER A 95 -1.33 1.10 -2.73
N ALA A 96 -2.15 1.48 -3.72
CA ALA A 96 -3.17 2.54 -3.63
C ALA A 96 -4.33 2.15 -2.74
N ASP A 97 -4.78 0.91 -2.92
CA ASP A 97 -5.90 0.34 -2.18
C ASP A 97 -5.47 -0.23 -0.83
N GLY A 98 -4.17 -0.51 -0.68
CA GLY A 98 -3.61 -1.12 0.51
C GLY A 98 -3.52 -0.17 1.71
N ARG A 99 -3.66 -0.74 2.91
CA ARG A 99 -3.39 -0.09 4.22
C ARG A 99 -1.90 0.25 4.45
N LEU A 100 -1.02 -0.03 3.49
CA LEU A 100 0.41 0.29 3.54
C LEU A 100 0.72 1.76 3.22
N GLY A 101 -0.29 2.54 2.84
CA GLY A 101 -0.14 3.94 2.50
C GLY A 101 0.30 4.11 1.05
N SER A 102 -0.26 5.16 0.43
CA SER A 102 -0.24 5.48 -0.99
C SER A 102 1.01 5.02 -1.79
N PRO A 103 0.83 4.46 -3.01
CA PRO A 103 1.87 3.92 -3.89
C PRO A 103 2.78 4.99 -4.46
N THR A 104 2.42 6.26 -4.29
CA THR A 104 2.60 7.21 -5.39
C THR A 104 4.01 7.75 -5.54
N LEU A 105 4.97 7.44 -4.68
CA LEU A 105 6.34 7.95 -4.80
C LEU A 105 7.36 7.01 -4.12
N LEU A 106 7.62 5.84 -4.71
CA LEU A 106 8.52 4.77 -4.19
C LEU A 106 9.85 5.25 -3.58
N VAL A 107 10.33 6.42 -3.98
CA VAL A 107 11.41 7.12 -3.29
C VAL A 107 10.94 8.46 -2.75
N THR A 108 10.29 9.31 -3.55
CA THR A 108 10.01 10.69 -3.15
C THR A 108 9.08 10.80 -1.94
N GLY A 109 8.13 9.90 -1.76
CA GLY A 109 7.23 9.87 -0.60
C GLY A 109 7.97 9.46 0.67
N HIS A 110 8.87 8.48 0.55
CA HIS A 110 9.78 8.10 1.63
C HIS A 110 10.79 9.19 1.95
N VAL A 111 11.30 9.90 0.96
CA VAL A 111 12.19 11.06 1.14
C VAL A 111 11.46 12.21 1.84
N VAL A 112 10.22 12.51 1.45
CA VAL A 112 9.39 13.53 2.12
C VAL A 112 9.07 13.12 3.57
N ASN A 113 8.72 11.85 3.81
CA ASN A 113 8.49 11.34 5.16
C ASN A 113 9.74 11.42 6.04
N LEU A 114 10.91 11.05 5.52
CA LEU A 114 12.19 11.22 6.20
C LEU A 114 12.46 12.70 6.49
N SER A 115 12.23 13.58 5.50
CA SER A 115 12.42 15.02 5.65
C SER A 115 11.54 15.58 6.77
N LYS A 116 10.28 15.16 6.84
CA LYS A 116 9.35 15.56 7.92
C LYS A 116 9.86 15.14 9.30
N VAL A 117 10.36 13.91 9.43
CA VAL A 117 10.89 13.41 10.71
C VAL A 117 12.17 14.15 11.11
N VAL A 118 13.06 14.43 10.16
CA VAL A 118 14.29 15.21 10.39
C VAL A 118 13.98 16.64 10.82
N VAL A 119 13.04 17.31 10.15
CA VAL A 119 12.62 18.69 10.48
C VAL A 119 11.94 18.77 11.84
N ASN A 120 11.14 17.78 12.22
CA ASN A 120 10.43 17.76 13.50
C ASN A 120 11.30 17.29 14.69
N TRP A 121 12.42 16.62 14.42
CA TRP A 121 13.31 16.07 15.43
C TRP A 121 13.73 17.05 16.55
N PRO A 122 14.14 18.30 16.26
CA PRO A 122 14.52 19.25 17.32
C PRO A 122 13.34 19.82 18.10
N PHE A 123 12.13 19.82 17.52
CA PHE A 123 10.96 20.48 18.13
C PHE A 123 10.09 19.52 18.93
N LYS A 124 10.10 18.22 18.58
CA LYS A 124 9.22 17.23 19.19
C LYS A 124 9.86 15.85 19.16
N ALA A 125 9.82 15.14 20.28
CA ALA A 125 10.23 13.74 20.32
C ALA A 125 9.31 12.90 19.41
N PRO A 126 9.87 12.12 18.46
CA PRO A 126 9.07 11.37 17.49
C PRO A 126 8.34 10.22 18.18
N THR A 127 7.05 10.09 17.84
CA THR A 127 6.19 9.00 18.31
C THR A 127 6.69 7.65 17.78
N TYR A 128 6.30 6.55 18.43
CA TYR A 128 6.67 5.20 18.01
C TYR A 128 6.28 4.90 16.55
N ASN A 129 5.09 5.34 16.14
CA ASN A 129 4.61 5.18 14.77
C ASN A 129 5.43 5.99 13.77
N GLU A 130 5.80 7.24 14.12
CA GLU A 130 6.67 8.07 13.27
C GLU A 130 8.07 7.44 13.13
N ARG A 131 8.64 6.89 14.21
CA ARG A 131 9.93 6.19 14.17
C ARG A 131 9.87 4.97 13.24
N ASN A 132 8.85 4.12 13.37
CA ASN A 132 8.71 2.95 12.51
C ASN A 132 8.54 3.34 11.04
N ASN A 133 7.74 4.37 10.75
CA ASN A 133 7.58 4.89 9.39
C ASN A 133 8.88 5.47 8.82
N ALA A 134 9.68 6.16 9.66
CA ALA A 134 10.98 6.67 9.29
C ALA A 134 11.97 5.53 8.96
N VAL A 135 12.02 4.49 9.79
CA VAL A 135 12.89 3.32 9.57
C VAL A 135 12.52 2.60 8.27
N MET A 136 11.24 2.32 8.05
CA MET A 136 10.77 1.69 6.81
C MET A 136 11.12 2.54 5.59
N SER A 137 10.91 3.86 5.68
CA SER A 137 11.28 4.80 4.60
C SER A 137 12.78 4.84 4.35
N GLY A 138 13.60 4.80 5.41
CA GLY A 138 15.05 4.74 5.31
C GLY A 138 15.54 3.47 4.60
N ILE A 139 14.99 2.32 4.97
CA ILE A 139 15.32 1.03 4.33
C ILE A 139 15.01 1.09 2.83
N ILE A 140 13.84 1.59 2.45
CA ILE A 140 13.42 1.66 1.04
C ILE A 140 14.34 2.58 0.22
N VAL A 141 14.70 3.75 0.77
CA VAL A 141 15.64 4.68 0.11
C VAL A 141 17.02 4.03 -0.05
N VAL A 142 17.57 3.40 1.00
CA VAL A 142 18.87 2.72 0.94
C VAL A 142 18.87 1.59 -0.08
N CYS A 143 17.85 0.72 -0.06
CA CYS A 143 17.71 -0.37 -1.03
C CYS A 143 17.61 0.16 -2.47
N THR A 144 16.92 1.29 -2.69
CA THR A 144 16.80 1.88 -4.02
C THR A 144 18.14 2.44 -4.52
N VAL A 145 18.89 3.11 -3.65
CA VAL A 145 20.23 3.61 -3.97
C VAL A 145 21.18 2.44 -4.28
N LEU A 146 21.18 1.38 -3.46
CA LEU A 146 21.97 0.17 -3.70
C LEU A 146 21.58 -0.49 -5.02
N GLY A 147 20.29 -0.61 -5.33
CA GLY A 147 19.81 -1.12 -6.61
C GLY A 147 20.32 -0.31 -7.80
N ALA A 148 20.32 1.02 -7.70
CA ALA A 148 20.88 1.90 -8.72
C ALA A 148 22.40 1.72 -8.92
N PHE A 149 23.15 1.53 -7.83
CA PHE A 149 24.58 1.21 -7.90
C PHE A 149 24.83 -0.15 -8.56
N VAL A 150 24.08 -1.19 -8.17
CA VAL A 150 24.19 -2.53 -8.77
C VAL A 150 23.85 -2.48 -10.25
N ALA A 151 22.78 -1.78 -10.64
CA ALA A 151 22.42 -1.59 -12.04
C ALA A 151 23.55 -0.89 -12.81
N THR A 152 24.08 0.22 -12.27
CA THR A 152 25.19 0.97 -12.90
C THR A 152 26.45 0.11 -13.04
N ALA A 153 26.79 -0.67 -12.02
CA ALA A 153 27.92 -1.59 -12.06
C ALA A 153 27.71 -2.69 -13.11
N ALA A 154 26.50 -3.25 -13.20
CA ALA A 154 26.15 -4.26 -14.19
C ALA A 154 26.24 -3.71 -15.63
N PHE A 155 25.83 -2.46 -15.86
CA PHE A 155 26.01 -1.79 -17.16
C PHE A 155 27.48 -1.57 -17.51
N LYS A 156 28.33 -1.24 -16.53
CA LYS A 156 29.77 -1.05 -16.76
C LYS A 156 30.54 -2.35 -16.97
N LEU A 157 30.06 -3.47 -16.42
CA LEU A 157 30.72 -4.77 -16.55
C LEU A 157 30.30 -5.51 -17.81
N ASN A 158 29.11 -5.23 -18.35
CA ASN A 158 28.57 -5.86 -19.54
C ASN A 158 28.56 -4.86 -20.70
N ASP A 159 29.72 -4.60 -21.29
CA ASP A 159 29.92 -3.60 -22.36
C ASP A 159 29.04 -3.82 -23.61
N HIS A 160 28.42 -4.99 -23.81
CA HIS A 160 27.78 -5.36 -25.08
C HIS A 160 26.32 -5.85 -25.01
N SER A 161 25.70 -5.99 -23.83
CA SER A 161 24.27 -6.35 -23.79
C SER A 161 23.66 -6.14 -22.40
N ALA A 162 22.66 -5.27 -22.31
CA ALA A 162 21.82 -5.14 -21.11
C ALA A 162 20.72 -6.23 -21.03
N VAL A 163 20.64 -7.09 -22.04
CA VAL A 163 19.59 -8.11 -22.16
C VAL A 163 19.79 -9.16 -21.07
N GLY A 164 18.74 -9.42 -20.27
CA GLY A 164 18.78 -10.33 -19.13
C GLY A 164 19.01 -9.65 -17.78
N LEU A 165 19.26 -8.33 -17.75
CA LEU A 165 19.36 -7.59 -16.47
C LEU A 165 17.99 -7.51 -15.76
N PHE A 166 16.89 -7.64 -16.50
CA PHE A 166 15.52 -7.61 -15.97
C PHE A 166 14.98 -8.97 -15.54
N LEU A 167 15.67 -10.07 -15.88
CA LEU A 167 15.31 -11.43 -15.52
C LEU A 167 15.05 -11.67 -14.03
N PRO A 168 15.84 -11.11 -13.08
CA PRO A 168 15.51 -11.23 -11.65
C PRO A 168 14.37 -10.30 -11.21
N VAL A 169 14.01 -9.27 -11.98
CA VAL A 169 13.02 -8.26 -11.58
C VAL A 169 11.62 -8.86 -11.52
N SER A 170 11.21 -9.65 -12.51
CA SER A 170 9.88 -10.30 -12.50
C SER A 170 9.65 -11.18 -11.26
N PRO A 171 10.48 -12.19 -10.95
CA PRO A 171 10.24 -13.06 -9.80
C PRO A 171 10.32 -12.29 -8.48
N LEU A 172 11.19 -11.28 -8.36
CA LEU A 172 11.26 -10.42 -7.18
C LEU A 172 9.97 -9.62 -7.00
N LEU A 173 9.42 -9.02 -8.05
CA LEU A 173 8.16 -8.26 -7.95
C LEU A 173 6.98 -9.16 -7.59
N VAL A 174 6.90 -10.37 -8.17
CA VAL A 174 5.87 -11.35 -7.81
C VAL A 174 6.00 -11.76 -6.34
N PHE A 175 7.22 -12.05 -5.88
CA PHE A 175 7.47 -12.41 -4.49
C PHE A 175 7.11 -11.27 -3.53
N LEU A 176 7.45 -10.03 -3.88
CA LEU A 176 7.09 -8.85 -3.08
C LEU A 176 5.58 -8.65 -3.01
N LEU A 177 4.84 -8.81 -4.11
CA LEU A 177 3.38 -8.75 -4.14
C LEU A 177 2.74 -9.88 -3.33
N TRP A 178 3.32 -11.08 -3.39
CA TRP A 178 2.89 -12.20 -2.56
C TRP A 178 3.11 -11.90 -1.07
N CYS A 179 4.30 -11.42 -0.69
CA CYS A 179 4.57 -11.00 0.68
C CYS A 179 3.63 -9.87 1.13
N HIS A 180 3.35 -8.90 0.27
CA HIS A 180 2.43 -7.80 0.54
C HIS A 180 1.04 -8.31 0.96
N ASP A 181 0.46 -9.20 0.17
CA ASP A 181 -0.85 -9.77 0.45
C ASP A 181 -0.85 -10.64 1.71
N HIS A 182 0.22 -11.37 1.98
CA HIS A 182 0.32 -12.19 3.18
C HIS A 182 0.56 -11.36 4.45
N LEU A 183 1.35 -10.30 4.39
CA LEU A 183 1.64 -9.41 5.52
C LEU A 183 0.44 -8.53 5.87
N SER A 184 -0.36 -8.13 4.88
CA SER A 184 -1.57 -7.33 5.12
C SER A 184 -2.62 -8.09 5.97
N ARG A 185 -2.63 -9.43 5.92
CA ARG A 185 -3.53 -10.26 6.73
C ARG A 185 -3.23 -10.26 8.22
N ALA A 186 -2.01 -9.93 8.66
CA ALA A 186 -1.63 -10.01 10.07
C ALA A 186 -2.52 -9.13 10.99
N ARG A 187 -3.12 -8.06 10.45
CA ARG A 187 -4.07 -7.22 11.20
C ARG A 187 -5.42 -7.88 11.46
N SER A 188 -5.85 -8.84 10.64
CA SER A 188 -7.06 -9.63 10.92
C SER A 188 -6.91 -10.46 12.19
N LEU A 189 -5.71 -10.98 12.45
CA LEU A 189 -5.42 -11.73 13.68
C LEU A 189 -5.45 -10.84 14.92
N VAL A 190 -4.95 -9.60 14.81
CA VAL A 190 -5.07 -8.61 15.90
C VAL A 190 -6.53 -8.29 16.17
N LYS A 191 -7.34 -8.07 15.13
CA LYS A 191 -8.78 -7.85 15.28
C LYS A 191 -9.49 -9.08 15.88
N MET A 192 -9.15 -10.29 15.46
CA MET A 192 -9.69 -11.52 16.04
C MET A 192 -9.30 -11.68 17.51
N CYS A 193 -8.04 -11.37 17.86
CA CYS A 193 -7.57 -11.43 19.24
C CYS A 193 -8.26 -10.36 20.11
N GLN A 194 -8.39 -9.13 19.61
CA GLN A 194 -9.15 -8.07 20.29
C GLN A 194 -10.62 -8.45 20.45
N LYS A 195 -11.26 -9.03 19.43
CA LYS A 195 -12.64 -9.54 19.51
C LYS A 195 -12.76 -10.66 20.55
N ALA A 196 -11.81 -11.60 20.58
CA ALA A 196 -11.77 -12.67 21.57
C ALA A 196 -11.55 -12.16 23.01
N VAL A 197 -10.72 -11.13 23.19
CA VAL A 197 -10.50 -10.49 24.49
C VAL A 197 -11.77 -9.76 24.96
N ARG A 198 -12.43 -8.99 24.08
CA ARG A 198 -13.71 -8.32 24.39
C ARG A 198 -14.81 -9.33 24.75
N ALA A 199 -14.91 -10.43 24.01
CA ALA A 199 -15.87 -11.49 24.30
C ALA A 199 -15.63 -12.15 25.67
N LYS A 200 -14.36 -12.35 26.05
CA LYS A 200 -14.00 -12.86 27.39
C LYS A 200 -14.35 -11.88 28.51
N GLN A 201 -14.19 -10.58 28.28
CA GLN A 201 -14.55 -9.56 29.28
C GLN A 201 -16.05 -9.52 29.53
N GLN A 202 -16.87 -9.59 28.48
CA GLN A 202 -18.33 -9.63 28.60
C GLN A 202 -18.85 -10.89 29.31
N ALA A 203 -18.22 -12.05 29.06
CA ALA A 203 -18.59 -13.29 29.73
C ALA A 203 -18.25 -13.29 31.24
N GLY A 204 -17.18 -12.57 31.65
CA GLY A 204 -16.78 -12.46 33.06
C GLY A 204 -17.72 -11.61 33.92
N GLU A 205 -18.31 -10.56 33.34
CA GLU A 205 -19.21 -9.67 34.07
C GLU A 205 -20.58 -10.31 34.36
N GLN A 206 -21.08 -11.20 33.49
CA GLN A 206 -22.33 -11.93 33.75
C GLN A 206 -22.18 -13.05 34.79
N GLY A 207 -20.98 -13.61 34.97
CA GLY A 207 -20.76 -14.75 35.88
C GLY A 207 -20.62 -14.40 37.36
N THR A 208 -20.47 -13.12 37.72
CA THR A 208 -20.11 -12.71 39.10
C THR A 208 -21.24 -12.00 39.85
N GLY A 209 -22.41 -11.81 39.22
CA GLY A 209 -23.57 -11.12 39.82
C GLY A 209 -24.63 -12.02 40.47
N GLY A 210 -24.45 -13.34 40.47
CA GLY A 210 -25.52 -14.31 40.76
C GLY A 210 -25.26 -15.27 41.91
N THR A 211 -24.84 -14.78 43.08
CA THR A 211 -25.01 -15.52 44.35
C THR A 211 -25.82 -14.67 45.32
N GLN A 212 -27.05 -14.33 44.94
CA GLN A 212 -28.10 -14.09 45.92
C GLN A 212 -28.94 -15.37 45.99
N ALA A 213 -28.72 -16.09 47.09
CA ALA A 213 -29.44 -17.30 47.43
C ALA A 213 -30.91 -16.96 47.68
N GLU A 214 -31.79 -17.39 46.77
CA GLU A 214 -33.21 -17.54 47.08
C GLU A 214 -33.64 -18.96 46.74
N SER A 215 -33.86 -19.71 47.80
CA SER A 215 -34.35 -21.08 47.84
C SER A 215 -35.85 -21.08 47.52
N SER A 216 -36.24 -21.61 46.37
CA SER A 216 -37.62 -22.06 46.17
C SER A 216 -37.72 -23.18 45.12
N GLU A 217 -38.57 -24.15 45.44
CA GLU A 217 -38.74 -25.51 44.93
C GLU A 217 -39.01 -25.68 43.42
N PRO A 218 -38.73 -26.89 42.86
CA PRO A 218 -38.95 -27.20 41.46
C PRO A 218 -40.40 -27.69 41.23
N THR A 219 -41.14 -27.00 40.37
CA THR A 219 -42.37 -27.54 39.78
C THR A 219 -42.11 -27.85 38.30
N ALA A 220 -42.18 -29.13 37.97
CA ALA A 220 -42.03 -29.64 36.61
C ALA A 220 -43.28 -29.34 35.76
N SER A 221 -43.08 -28.93 34.51
CA SER A 221 -44.07 -29.11 33.45
C SER A 221 -43.39 -29.29 32.08
N PRO A 222 -43.78 -30.28 31.26
CA PRO A 222 -43.23 -30.53 29.93
C PRO A 222 -44.14 -30.01 28.80
N GLY A 223 -43.52 -29.69 27.66
CA GLY A 223 -44.17 -29.31 26.39
C GLY A 223 -43.92 -27.82 26.05
N ASP A 224 -43.75 -27.40 24.81
CA ASP A 224 -43.92 -28.04 23.50
C ASP A 224 -43.23 -27.10 22.47
N SER A 225 -42.79 -27.70 21.35
CA SER A 225 -42.54 -27.22 19.98
C SER A 225 -42.34 -25.74 19.56
N SER A 226 -41.78 -25.64 18.34
CA SER A 226 -41.70 -24.51 17.38
C SER A 226 -40.44 -23.63 17.49
N VAL A 227 -39.46 -23.82 16.59
CA VAL A 227 -39.34 -23.23 15.24
C VAL A 227 -39.20 -21.71 15.31
N GLU A 228 -37.96 -21.21 15.21
CA GLU A 228 -37.67 -19.99 14.47
C GLU A 228 -36.32 -20.12 13.75
N GLU A 229 -36.44 -20.14 12.44
CA GLU A 229 -35.39 -20.05 11.43
C GLU A 229 -34.87 -18.61 11.45
N SER A 230 -33.73 -18.37 12.08
CA SER A 230 -33.08 -17.05 12.02
C SER A 230 -32.42 -16.87 10.66
N GLU A 231 -33.14 -16.17 9.77
CA GLU A 231 -32.55 -15.45 8.65
C GLU A 231 -31.39 -14.60 9.17
N SER A 232 -30.19 -14.91 8.69
CA SER A 232 -29.01 -14.10 8.93
C SER A 232 -29.10 -12.88 8.04
N GLU A 233 -29.76 -11.86 8.57
CA GLU A 233 -29.79 -10.52 8.05
C GLU A 233 -28.35 -10.02 7.88
N LEU A 234 -27.95 -9.88 6.62
CA LEU A 234 -26.73 -9.27 6.14
C LEU A 234 -26.82 -7.76 6.42
N VAL A 235 -26.84 -7.39 7.70
CA VAL A 235 -26.75 -6.00 8.17
C VAL A 235 -25.31 -5.56 7.94
N GLY A 236 -25.17 -4.62 7.01
CA GLY A 236 -23.89 -4.07 6.57
C GLY A 236 -23.05 -3.56 7.73
N GLU A 237 -21.92 -4.21 7.96
CA GLU A 237 -20.74 -3.60 8.60
C GLU A 237 -20.06 -2.65 7.60
N GLU A 238 -20.78 -1.60 7.17
CA GLU A 238 -20.20 -0.46 6.48
C GLU A 238 -20.55 0.82 7.27
N GLN A 239 -19.88 1.05 8.40
CA GLN A 239 -19.49 2.38 8.92
C GLN A 239 -19.04 2.31 10.38
N GLU A 240 -17.86 1.75 10.63
CA GLU A 240 -17.16 2.01 11.90
C GLU A 240 -15.64 2.16 11.68
N GLU A 241 -15.28 2.95 10.67
CA GLU A 241 -13.90 3.42 10.49
C GLU A 241 -13.90 4.96 10.36
N ASN A 242 -14.48 5.66 11.34
CA ASN A 242 -14.20 7.09 11.56
C ASN A 242 -14.55 7.60 12.97
N GLN A 243 -14.10 6.92 14.04
CA GLN A 243 -14.28 7.42 15.42
C GLN A 243 -12.97 7.66 16.22
N ASP A 244 -11.80 7.45 15.60
CA ASP A 244 -10.51 7.84 16.18
C ASP A 244 -9.93 9.11 15.52
N GLN A 245 -10.79 9.99 14.98
CA GLN A 245 -10.41 11.40 14.85
C GLN A 245 -10.59 12.06 16.21
N VAL A 246 -9.49 12.04 16.96
CA VAL A 246 -9.23 12.93 18.09
C VAL A 246 -9.74 14.33 17.74
N PRO A 247 -10.62 14.96 18.54
CA PRO A 247 -10.94 16.37 18.38
C PRO A 247 -9.70 17.18 18.75
N VAL A 248 -8.84 17.45 17.76
CA VAL A 248 -7.74 18.40 17.87
C VAL A 248 -8.34 19.79 17.75
N GLN A 249 -8.49 20.44 18.90
CA GLN A 249 -8.42 21.89 19.12
C GLN A 249 -9.24 22.79 18.17
N ARG A 250 -10.44 23.14 18.64
CA ARG A 250 -11.11 24.41 18.27
C ARG A 250 -11.11 25.44 19.42
N ASP A 251 -10.27 25.26 20.44
CA ASP A 251 -10.22 26.17 21.61
C ASP A 251 -9.13 27.25 21.51
N LEU A 252 -8.73 27.68 20.31
CA LEU A 252 -7.70 28.71 20.12
C LEU A 252 -8.16 29.93 19.29
N GLU A 253 -9.46 30.13 19.14
CA GLU A 253 -10.04 31.30 18.44
C GLU A 253 -11.07 32.10 19.28
N GLN A 254 -10.99 32.07 20.62
CA GLN A 254 -11.82 32.95 21.48
C GLN A 254 -11.02 33.84 22.46
N GLY A 255 -9.71 34.00 22.25
CA GLY A 255 -8.84 34.67 23.23
C GLY A 255 -8.12 35.95 22.79
N VAL A 256 -8.48 36.61 21.69
CA VAL A 256 -7.74 37.81 21.19
C VAL A 256 -8.67 38.93 20.69
N GLU A 257 -9.79 39.18 21.36
CA GLU A 257 -10.54 40.44 21.15
C GLU A 257 -11.08 40.95 22.49
N ARG A 258 -10.20 41.49 23.35
CA ARG A 258 -10.57 42.43 24.43
C ARG A 258 -9.31 42.93 25.13
N GLN A 259 -8.60 43.87 24.50
CA GLN A 259 -7.85 44.87 25.26
C GLN A 259 -7.42 46.03 24.35
N GLY A 260 -7.87 47.23 24.70
CA GLY A 260 -7.17 48.46 24.33
C GLY A 260 -7.89 49.39 23.37
N HIS A 261 -9.02 49.97 23.79
CA HIS A 261 -9.34 51.31 23.31
C HIS A 261 -10.06 52.11 24.41
N ASP A 262 -9.28 52.56 25.38
CA ASP A 262 -9.66 53.67 26.26
C ASP A 262 -8.46 54.62 26.36
N SER A 263 -8.78 55.92 26.36
CA SER A 263 -7.92 57.06 26.72
C SER A 263 -7.18 57.75 25.56
N CYS A 264 -7.88 58.67 24.89
CA CYS A 264 -7.25 59.95 24.51
C CYS A 264 -8.29 61.07 24.56
N GLN A 265 -8.53 61.58 25.77
CA GLN A 265 -9.03 62.92 26.02
C GLN A 265 -7.93 63.72 26.73
N THR A 266 -7.87 65.01 26.40
CA THR A 266 -7.14 66.13 27.04
C THR A 266 -5.84 66.57 26.36
N GLY A 267 -5.86 67.85 25.97
CA GLY A 267 -4.74 68.63 25.45
C GLY A 267 -5.16 69.57 24.34
#